data_AF-A0A357SUD4-F1
#
_entry.id   AF-A0A357SUD4-F1
#
_cell.length_a   1.000
_cell.length_b   1.000
_cell.length_c   1.000
_cell.angle_alpha   90.00
_cell.angle_beta   90.00
_cell.angle_gamma   90.00
#
_symmetry.space_group_name_H-M   'P 1'
#
loop_
_entity.id
_entity.type
_entity.pdbx_description
1 polymer ?
#
loop_
_entity_poly.entity_id
_entity_poly.type
_entity_poly.pdbx_seq_one_letter_code
_entity_poly.pdbx_strand_id
1 'polypeptide(L)' 'MATIYIPSLMGLLSDAERQKGTRLTREEVETLRDSVVCVTIPDTIASALDRSQNFSDTDPEHCWEEWSRYRYQREAAQR' A
#
# COMPACT_ATOMS: atom_id res chain seq x y z
N MET A 1 16.26 -8.79 6.58
CA MET A 1 15.95 -7.38 6.29
C MET A 1 14.53 -7.29 5.75
N ALA A 2 13.73 -6.32 6.20
CA ALA A 2 12.37 -6.08 5.72
C ALA A 2 12.24 -4.62 5.25
N THR A 3 11.42 -4.40 4.22
CA THR A 3 11.13 -3.05 3.71
C THR A 3 9.75 -2.64 4.19
N ILE A 4 9.67 -1.50 4.87
CA ILE A 4 8.41 -0.94 5.34
C ILE A 4 8.10 0.38 4.62
N TYR A 5 6.82 0.61 4.33
CA TYR A 5 6.32 1.86 3.74
C TYR A 5 5.74 2.74 4.83
N ILE A 6 6.24 3.98 4.94
CA ILE A 6 5.74 4.96 5.92
C ILE A 6 5.46 6.29 5.19
N PRO A 7 4.20 6.73 5.07
CA PRO A 7 2.95 6.10 5.57
C PRO A 7 2.50 4.91 4.71
N SER A 8 1.48 4.17 5.19
CA SER A 8 0.95 2.98 4.49
C SER A 8 0.57 3.29 3.04
N LEU A 9 1.07 2.46 2.13
CA LEU A 9 0.86 2.61 0.70
C LEU A 9 -0.64 2.57 0.33
N MET A 10 -1.41 1.67 0.94
CA MET A 10 -2.87 1.59 0.75
C MET A 10 -3.61 2.87 1.17
N GLY A 11 -3.14 3.51 2.24
CA GLY A 11 -3.67 4.78 2.71
C GLY A 11 -3.42 5.90 1.70
N LEU A 12 -2.21 5.95 1.15
CA LEU A 12 -1.85 6.93 0.12
C LEU A 12 -2.63 6.71 -1.19
N LEU A 13 -2.78 5.46 -1.64
CA LEU A 13 -3.57 5.12 -2.83
C LEU A 13 -5.05 5.47 -2.63
N SER A 14 -5.60 5.21 -1.44
CA SER A 14 -6.98 5.59 -1.11
C SER A 14 -7.16 7.11 -1.09
N ASP A 15 -6.20 7.85 -0.56
CA ASP A 15 -6.26 9.32 -0.55
C ASP A 15 -6.10 9.90 -1.95
N ALA A 16 -5.17 9.36 -2.75
CA ALA A 16 -4.96 9.77 -4.13
C ALA A 16 -6.20 9.52 -5.01
N GLU A 17 -6.85 8.36 -4.88
CA GLU A 17 -8.12 8.09 -5.58
C GLU A 17 -9.23 9.05 -5.14
N ARG A 18 -9.30 9.36 -3.83
CA ARG A 18 -10.26 10.33 -3.28
C ARG A 18 -10.00 11.75 -3.78
N GLN A 19 -8.74 12.19 -3.84
CA GLN A 19 -8.35 13.51 -4.35
C GLN A 19 -8.61 13.63 -5.84
N LYS A 20 -8.28 12.60 -6.61
CA LYS A 20 -8.52 12.55 -8.06
C LYS A 20 -10.01 12.45 -8.40
N GLY A 21 -10.81 11.89 -7.48
CA GLY A 21 -12.25 11.64 -7.66
C GLY A 21 -12.56 10.59 -8.74
N THR A 22 -11.53 9.94 -9.28
CA THR A 22 -11.61 8.94 -10.35
C THR A 22 -10.62 7.83 -10.08
N ARG A 23 -10.88 6.66 -10.66
CA ARG A 23 -10.09 5.45 -10.49
C ARG A 23 -8.61 5.69 -10.83
N LEU A 24 -7.70 5.25 -9.96
CA LEU A 24 -6.26 5.26 -10.25
C LEU A 24 -5.92 4.24 -11.34
N THR A 25 -5.03 4.62 -12.26
CA THR A 25 -4.46 3.71 -13.27
C THR A 25 -3.27 2.95 -12.71
N ARG A 26 -2.83 1.91 -13.42
CA ARG A 26 -1.65 1.13 -13.04
C ARG A 26 -0.42 2.01 -12.93
N GLU A 27 -0.20 2.90 -13.90
CA GLU A 27 0.96 3.79 -13.91
C GLU A 27 0.94 4.74 -12.70
N GLU A 28 -0.23 5.23 -12.30
CA GLU A 28 -0.35 6.10 -11.11
C GLU A 28 -0.04 5.34 -9.83
N VAL A 29 -0.52 4.11 -9.69
CA VAL A 29 -0.23 3.26 -8.53
C VAL A 29 1.28 2.94 -8.44
N GLU A 30 1.90 2.58 -9.57
CA GLU A 30 3.34 2.28 -9.64
C GLU A 30 4.19 3.55 -9.42
N THR A 31 3.80 4.69 -10.00
CA THR A 31 4.48 5.98 -9.78
C THR A 31 4.39 6.41 -8.33
N LEU A 32 3.23 6.22 -7.71
CA LEU A 32 3.00 6.58 -6.32
C LEU A 32 3.83 5.68 -5.41
N ARG A 33 3.87 4.35 -5.67
CA ARG A 33 4.77 3.39 -5.00
C ARG A 33 6.22 3.86 -5.05
N ASP A 34 6.70 4.23 -6.22
CA ASP A 34 8.09 4.66 -6.41
C ASP A 34 8.37 6.02 -5.75
N SER A 35 7.32 6.83 -5.53
CA SER A 35 7.41 8.12 -4.83
C SER A 35 7.30 8.00 -3.30
N VAL A 36 6.84 6.87 -2.76
CA VAL A 36 6.73 6.68 -1.30
C VAL A 36 8.09 6.39 -0.70
N VAL A 37 8.38 6.99 0.45
CA VAL A 37 9.58 6.69 1.24
C VAL A 37 9.47 5.28 1.81
N CYS A 38 10.35 4.39 1.37
CA CYS A 38 10.54 3.07 1.93
C CYS A 38 11.77 3.07 2.85
N VAL A 39 11.66 2.35 3.96
CA VAL A 39 12.75 2.22 4.94
C VAL A 39 13.08 0.74 5.07
N THR A 40 14.34 0.39 4.83
CA THR A 40 14.83 -0.97 5.10
C THR A 40 15.24 -1.06 6.55
N ILE A 41 14.61 -1.98 7.27
CA ILE A 41 14.88 -2.22 8.69
C ILE A 41 15.39 -3.64 8.93
N PRO A 42 16.16 -3.86 10.02
CA PRO A 42 16.49 -5.20 10.48
C PRO A 42 15.24 -6.01 10.82
N ASP A 43 15.29 -7.31 10.56
CA ASP A 43 14.25 -8.29 10.86
C ASP A 43 13.83 -8.28 12.34
N THR A 44 14.76 -8.03 13.26
CA THR A 44 14.48 -7.87 14.70
C THR A 44 13.54 -6.70 15.00
N ILE A 45 13.66 -5.59 14.26
CA ILE A 45 12.76 -4.44 14.37
C ILE A 45 11.46 -4.71 13.61
N ALA A 46 11.52 -5.40 12.47
CA ALA A 46 10.35 -5.78 11.69
C ALA A 46 9.39 -6.65 12.50
N SER A 47 9.89 -7.66 13.22
CA SER A 47 9.07 -8.51 14.11
C SER A 47 8.41 -7.76 15.27
N ALA A 48 8.98 -6.63 15.70
CA ALA A 48 8.39 -5.78 16.73
C ALA A 48 7.28 -4.88 16.16
N LEU A 49 7.47 -4.39 14.93
CA LEU A 49 6.49 -3.57 14.21
C LEU A 49 5.30 -4.38 13.71
N ASP A 50 5.52 -5.61 13.24
CA ASP A 50 4.49 -6.54 12.75
C ASP A 50 3.42 -6.85 13.82
N ARG A 51 3.79 -6.81 15.11
CA ARG A 51 2.84 -6.96 16.23
C ARG A 51 2.00 -5.71 16.53
N SER A 52 2.48 -4.52 16.14
CA SER A 52 1.85 -3.25 16.52
C SER A 52 1.07 -2.58 15.40
N GLN A 53 1.46 -2.81 14.15
CA GLN A 53 0.83 -2.18 13.00
C GLN A 53 1.04 -3.08 11.78
N ASN A 54 -0.01 -3.27 10.99
CA ASN A 54 -0.05 -3.85 9.65
C ASN A 54 0.89 -3.12 8.66
N PHE A 55 2.19 -3.05 8.96
CA PHE A 55 3.20 -2.39 8.11
C PHE A 55 3.58 -3.25 6.90
N SER A 56 3.10 -4.49 6.86
CA SER A 56 3.35 -5.50 5.83
C SER A 56 2.13 -5.69 4.90
N ASP A 57 1.28 -4.69 4.71
CA ASP A 57 0.02 -4.93 3.97
C ASP A 57 0.17 -4.88 2.44
N THR A 58 1.36 -4.60 1.88
CA THR A 58 1.50 -4.52 0.42
C THR A 58 2.89 -4.92 -0.06
N ASP A 59 2.94 -5.98 -0.87
CA ASP A 59 4.12 -6.38 -1.62
C ASP A 59 4.44 -5.30 -2.67
N PRO A 60 5.65 -4.70 -2.66
CA PRO A 60 6.11 -3.76 -3.68
C PRO A 60 5.96 -4.28 -5.12
N GLU A 61 6.23 -5.57 -5.32
CA GLU A 61 6.25 -6.22 -6.62
C GLU A 61 4.82 -6.45 -7.14
N HIS A 62 3.87 -6.70 -6.24
CA HIS A 62 2.47 -6.96 -6.56
C HIS A 62 1.53 -5.83 -6.11
N CYS A 63 2.06 -4.62 -5.93
CA CYS A 63 1.35 -3.43 -5.45
C CYS A 63 0.02 -3.16 -6.20
N TRP A 64 0.05 -3.24 -7.53
CA TRP A 64 -1.15 -3.06 -8.35
C TRP A 64 -2.20 -4.16 -8.12
N GLU A 65 -1.79 -5.40 -7.96
CA GLU A 65 -2.69 -6.55 -7.80
C GLU A 65 -3.35 -6.52 -6.42
N GLU A 66 -2.57 -6.23 -5.37
CA GLU A 66 -3.06 -6.02 -4.02
C GLU A 66 -4.06 -4.84 -3.96
N TRP A 67 -3.73 -3.72 -4.61
CA TRP A 67 -4.63 -2.57 -4.73
C TRP A 67 -5.92 -2.92 -5.48
N SER A 68 -5.81 -3.57 -6.64
CA SER A 68 -6.96 -3.98 -7.44
C SER A 68 -7.86 -4.95 -6.67
N ARG A 69 -7.27 -5.89 -5.91
CA ARG A 69 -8.02 -6.82 -5.06
C ARG A 69 -8.72 -6.11 -3.92
N TYR A 70 -8.04 -5.18 -3.25
CA TYR A 70 -8.64 -4.37 -2.19
C TYR A 70 -9.80 -3.52 -2.70
N ARG A 71 -9.64 -2.91 -3.88
CA ARG A 71 -10.72 -2.18 -4.55
C ARG A 71 -11.90 -3.06 -4.91
N TYR A 72 -11.64 -4.23 -5.48
CA TYR A 72 -12.69 -5.20 -5.79
C TYR A 72 -13.47 -5.60 -4.54
N GLN A 73 -12.79 -5.87 -3.42
CA GLN A 73 -13.44 -6.17 -2.14
C GLN A 73 -14.25 -4.99 -1.60
N ARG A 74 -13.74 -3.76 -1.71
CA ARG A 74 -14.48 -2.56 -1.29
C ARG A 74 -15.74 -2.33 -2.11
N GLU A 75 -15.68 -2.51 -3.43
CA GLU A 75 -16.85 -2.42 -4.30
C GLU A 75 -17.85 -3.54 -4.03
N ALA A 76 -17.39 -4.76 -3.76
CA ALA A 76 -18.23 -5.89 -3.38
C ALA A 76 -18.92 -5.68 -2.03
N ALA A 77 -18.24 -5.06 -1.06
CA ALA A 77 -18.80 -4.74 0.26
C ALA A 77 -19.80 -3.57 0.25
N GLN A 78 -19.82 -2.77 -0.83
CA GLN A 78 -20.76 -1.66 -1.03
C GLN A 78 -21.97 -2.04 -1.90
N ARG A 79 -22.08 -3.32 -2.30
CA ARG A 79 -23.20 -3.88 -3.06
C ARG A 79 -24.17 -4.64 -2.17
#